data_AF-A0A1Z8S3F0-F1
#
_entry.id   AF-A0A1Z8S3F0-F1
#
_cell.length_a   1.000
_cell.length_b   1.000
_cell.length_c   1.000
_cell.angle_alpha   90.00
_cell.angle_beta   90.00
_cell.angle_gamma   90.00
#
_symmetry.space_group_name_H-M   'P 1'
#
loop_
_entity.id
_entity.type
_entity.pdbx_description
1 polymer ?
#
loop_
_entity_poly.entity_id
_entity_poly.type
_entity_poly.pdbx_seq_one_letter_code
_entity_poly.pdbx_strand_id
1 'polypeptide(L)'
;MIRIGDTLLSEDVFDEHFACDLGACKGACCVEGDSGAPLTQAEVGQLELAWEHVAPLLPEAGRQAVEAQGLAVTDTDGDLVTPLVNGKECAYTVFDADGTAKCGLEKAHFEGKTQWRKPLSCHLYPIRAKELTDFTALNYHRWPICEAARLCGKAGKVSVLDFCKDALIRMFGDSWYEEAQQAQTLWREAQS
;
A
#
# COMPACT_ATOMS: atom_id res chain seq x y z
N MET A 1 -16.18 8.88 13.01
CA MET A 1 -15.74 7.50 12.64
C MET A 1 -16.96 6.70 12.22
N ILE A 2 -16.80 5.84 11.21
CA ILE A 2 -17.87 5.10 10.53
C ILE A 2 -17.60 3.61 10.71
N ARG A 3 -18.60 2.84 11.14
CA ARG A 3 -18.44 1.40 11.41
C ARG A 3 -19.03 0.57 10.26
N ILE A 4 -18.29 -0.43 9.80
CA ILE A 4 -18.72 -1.42 8.79
C ILE A 4 -18.27 -2.80 9.27
N GLY A 5 -19.21 -3.64 9.70
CA GLY A 5 -18.87 -4.89 10.38
C GLY A 5 -17.93 -4.67 11.57
N ASP A 6 -16.72 -5.24 11.47
CA ASP A 6 -15.64 -5.14 12.46
C ASP A 6 -14.54 -4.13 12.06
N THR A 7 -14.84 -3.20 11.15
CA THR A 7 -13.93 -2.10 10.79
C THR A 7 -14.43 -0.74 11.26
N LEU A 8 -13.49 0.15 11.57
CA LEU A 8 -13.73 1.54 11.96
C LEU A 8 -13.00 2.47 11.00
N LEU A 9 -13.73 3.17 10.14
CA LEU A 9 -13.19 4.08 9.14
C LEU A 9 -13.17 5.51 9.69
N SER A 10 -12.07 6.23 9.46
CA SER A 10 -12.06 7.68 9.59
C SER A 10 -12.94 8.31 8.51
N GLU A 11 -13.65 9.39 8.83
CA GLU A 11 -14.53 10.13 7.89
C GLU A 11 -13.77 10.62 6.65
N ASP A 12 -12.49 10.95 6.83
CA ASP A 12 -11.56 11.29 5.76
C ASP A 12 -11.50 10.26 4.62
N VAL A 13 -11.75 8.96 4.88
CA VAL A 13 -11.79 7.94 3.83
C VAL A 13 -12.93 8.18 2.84
N PHE A 14 -14.02 8.82 3.29
CA PHE A 14 -15.18 9.16 2.47
C PHE A 14 -15.12 10.59 1.93
N ASP A 15 -14.56 11.52 2.70
CA ASP A 15 -14.55 12.96 2.39
C ASP A 15 -13.37 13.39 1.53
N GLU A 16 -12.19 12.79 1.75
CA GLU A 16 -10.98 13.16 1.02
C GLU A 16 -10.91 12.45 -0.33
N HIS A 17 -10.10 13.05 -1.19
CA HIS A 17 -9.91 12.60 -2.56
C HIS A 17 -8.45 12.24 -2.82
N PHE A 18 -8.22 11.20 -3.61
CA PHE A 18 -6.88 10.72 -3.92
C PHE A 18 -6.85 10.01 -5.27
N ALA A 19 -5.83 10.32 -6.07
CA ALA A 19 -5.50 9.57 -7.27
C ALA A 19 -3.99 9.64 -7.48
N CYS A 20 -3.29 8.52 -7.31
CA CYS A 20 -1.83 8.47 -7.41
C CYS A 20 -1.32 9.03 -8.74
N ASP A 21 -0.30 9.90 -8.68
CA ASP A 21 0.41 10.45 -9.84
C ASP A 21 1.91 10.14 -9.73
N LEU A 22 2.30 8.99 -10.30
CA LEU A 22 3.70 8.58 -10.38
C LEU A 22 4.53 9.51 -11.28
N GLY A 23 3.91 10.20 -12.24
CA GLY A 23 4.60 11.18 -13.08
C GLY A 23 5.09 12.36 -12.26
N ALA A 24 4.29 12.79 -11.29
CA ALA A 24 4.61 13.89 -10.37
C ALA A 24 5.60 13.48 -9.26
N CYS A 25 5.35 12.37 -8.56
CA CYS A 25 6.16 12.00 -7.38
C CYS A 25 7.32 11.04 -7.67
N LYS A 26 7.41 10.48 -8.89
CA LYS A 26 8.42 9.50 -9.30
C LYS A 26 8.55 8.27 -8.38
N GLY A 27 7.46 7.91 -7.69
CA GLY A 27 7.44 6.77 -6.78
C GLY A 27 8.11 7.01 -5.43
N ALA A 28 8.16 8.27 -4.97
CA ALA A 28 8.74 8.67 -3.68
C ALA A 28 8.34 7.78 -2.48
N CYS A 29 7.13 7.21 -2.46
CA CYS A 29 6.70 6.30 -1.40
C CYS A 29 7.52 4.99 -1.29
N CYS A 30 8.27 4.61 -2.33
CA CYS A 30 9.17 3.45 -2.31
C CYS A 30 10.61 3.81 -1.88
N VAL A 31 10.90 5.10 -1.71
CA VAL A 31 12.28 5.62 -1.54
C VAL A 31 12.43 6.47 -0.28
N GLU A 32 11.40 7.25 0.09
CA GLU A 32 11.47 8.24 1.17
C GLU A 32 10.88 7.73 2.51
N GLY A 33 10.64 6.43 2.64
CA GLY A 33 10.12 5.84 3.88
C GLY A 33 11.23 5.61 4.92
N ASP A 34 10.91 5.85 6.19
CA ASP A 34 11.85 5.63 7.31
C ASP A 34 11.90 4.16 7.79
N SER A 35 10.93 3.35 7.38
CA SER A 35 10.87 1.91 7.62
C SER A 35 10.38 1.18 6.37
N GLY A 36 10.64 -0.12 6.33
CA GLY A 36 10.11 -1.00 5.31
C GLY A 36 8.59 -1.04 5.28
N ALA A 37 8.04 -1.58 4.19
CA ALA A 37 6.62 -1.87 4.13
C ALA A 37 6.26 -2.95 5.16
N PRO A 38 5.28 -2.72 6.06
CA PRO A 38 4.83 -3.74 6.99
C PRO A 38 4.32 -4.99 6.27
N LEU A 39 4.65 -6.15 6.83
CA LEU A 39 4.33 -7.48 6.35
C LEU A 39 3.66 -8.27 7.46
N THR A 40 2.62 -9.04 7.11
CA THR A 40 2.15 -10.12 7.97
C THR A 40 3.02 -11.37 7.81
N GLN A 41 3.01 -12.28 8.78
CA GLN A 41 3.70 -13.57 8.66
C GLN A 41 3.24 -14.36 7.43
N ALA A 42 1.95 -14.28 7.08
CA ALA A 42 1.40 -14.91 5.88
C ALA A 42 2.00 -14.30 4.60
N GLU A 43 2.19 -12.98 4.56
CA GLU A 43 2.83 -12.30 3.43
C GLU A 43 4.31 -12.61 3.31
N VAL A 44 5.02 -12.84 4.42
CA VAL A 44 6.40 -13.34 4.36
C VAL A 44 6.46 -14.70 3.65
N GLY A 45 5.54 -15.63 3.97
CA GLY A 45 5.45 -16.91 3.27
C GLY A 45 5.13 -16.77 1.78
N GLN A 46 4.28 -15.80 1.40
CA GLN A 46 4.02 -15.50 -0.02
C GLN A 46 5.24 -14.88 -0.72
N LEU A 47 5.99 -14.05 -0.01
CA LEU A 47 7.22 -13.43 -0.50
C LEU A 47 8.32 -14.47 -0.74
N GLU A 48 8.46 -15.45 0.14
CA GLU A 48 9.36 -16.59 -0.03
C GLU A 48 9.05 -17.36 -1.32
N LEU A 49 7.77 -17.66 -1.58
CA LEU A 49 7.33 -18.33 -2.80
C LEU A 49 7.55 -17.47 -4.06
N ALA A 50 7.39 -16.15 -3.95
CA ALA A 50 7.57 -15.24 -5.08
C ALA A 50 9.05 -14.92 -5.38
N TRP A 51 9.97 -15.21 -4.46
CA TRP A 51 11.33 -14.68 -4.49
C TRP A 51 12.11 -15.06 -5.76
N GLU A 52 12.02 -16.33 -6.19
CA GLU A 52 12.75 -16.80 -7.38
C GLU A 52 12.35 -16.04 -8.67
N HIS A 53 11.13 -15.52 -8.70
CA HIS A 53 10.58 -14.77 -9.83
C HIS A 53 10.84 -13.27 -9.72
N VAL A 54 10.94 -12.76 -8.49
CA VAL A 54 11.15 -11.34 -8.18
C VAL A 54 12.62 -10.98 -8.25
N ALA A 55 13.50 -11.79 -7.66
CA ALA A 55 14.93 -11.48 -7.56
C ALA A 55 15.58 -11.10 -8.90
N PRO A 56 15.31 -11.79 -10.03
CA PRO A 56 15.88 -11.42 -11.34
C PRO A 56 15.44 -10.04 -11.86
N LEU A 57 14.35 -9.48 -11.32
CA LEU A 57 13.86 -8.15 -11.69
C LEU A 57 14.52 -7.03 -10.89
N LEU A 58 15.13 -7.35 -9.74
CA LEU A 58 15.65 -6.36 -8.81
C LEU A 58 17.05 -5.88 -9.20
N PRO A 59 17.36 -4.60 -8.97
CA PRO A 59 18.73 -4.10 -9.02
C PRO A 59 19.65 -4.90 -8.09
N GLU A 60 20.94 -4.94 -8.41
CA GLU A 60 21.96 -5.63 -7.60
C GLU A 60 21.92 -5.21 -6.13
N ALA A 61 21.80 -3.90 -5.85
CA ALA A 61 21.73 -3.39 -4.49
C ALA A 61 20.52 -3.92 -3.69
N GLY A 62 19.36 -4.08 -4.35
CA GLY A 62 18.17 -4.66 -3.73
C GLY A 62 18.36 -6.14 -3.40
N ARG A 63 18.95 -6.91 -4.33
CA ARG A 63 19.29 -8.33 -4.09
C ARG A 63 20.28 -8.48 -2.94
N GLN A 64 21.34 -7.69 -2.91
CA GLN A 64 22.33 -7.72 -1.84
C GLN A 64 21.75 -7.35 -0.47
N ALA A 65 20.82 -6.38 -0.43
CA ALA A 65 20.13 -6.04 0.81
C ALA A 65 19.31 -7.22 1.34
N VAL A 66 18.58 -7.91 0.47
CA VAL A 66 17.83 -9.13 0.83
C VAL A 66 18.75 -10.28 1.24
N GLU A 67 19.88 -10.50 0.55
CA GLU A 67 20.85 -11.54 0.90
C GLU A 67 21.48 -11.31 2.28
N ALA A 68 21.75 -10.04 2.63
CA ALA A 68 22.37 -9.68 3.90
C ALA A 68 21.37 -9.68 5.07
N GLN A 69 20.13 -9.29 4.83
CA GLN A 69 19.14 -9.02 5.89
C GLN A 69 18.04 -10.08 5.99
N GLY A 70 17.79 -10.82 4.91
CA GLY A 70 16.62 -11.69 4.74
C GLY A 70 15.52 -11.02 3.89
N LEU A 71 14.49 -11.79 3.53
CA LEU A 71 13.32 -11.32 2.77
C LEU A 71 12.43 -10.35 3.57
N ALA A 72 12.46 -10.48 4.89
CA ALA A 72 11.78 -9.59 5.82
C ALA A 72 12.69 -9.40 7.04
N VAL A 73 12.59 -8.24 7.66
CA VAL A 73 13.32 -7.89 8.89
C VAL A 73 12.34 -7.43 9.95
N THR A 74 12.72 -7.58 11.21
CA THR A 74 11.99 -6.97 12.32
C THR A 74 12.53 -5.56 12.54
N ASP A 75 11.67 -4.55 12.52
CA ASP A 75 12.06 -3.16 12.78
C ASP A 75 12.17 -2.86 14.28
N THR A 76 12.40 -1.58 14.62
CA THR A 76 12.58 -1.14 16.01
C THR A 76 11.33 -1.27 16.88
N ASP A 77 10.15 -1.32 16.25
CA ASP A 77 8.86 -1.44 16.93
C ASP A 77 8.45 -2.91 17.10
N GLY A 78 9.22 -3.84 16.53
CA GLY A 78 8.97 -5.27 16.60
C GLY A 78 8.13 -5.80 15.45
N ASP A 79 7.84 -4.96 14.44
CA ASP A 79 7.01 -5.34 13.30
C ASP A 79 7.86 -5.96 12.19
N LEU A 80 7.29 -6.95 11.49
CA LEU A 80 7.89 -7.48 10.28
C LEU A 80 7.72 -6.48 9.14
N VAL A 81 8.82 -6.10 8.51
CA VAL A 81 8.86 -5.14 7.41
C VAL A 81 9.77 -5.63 6.28
N THR A 82 9.61 -5.07 5.08
CA THR A 82 10.57 -5.32 3.98
C THR A 82 11.94 -4.71 4.30
N PRO A 83 13.06 -5.36 3.96
CA PRO A 83 14.40 -4.76 4.10
C PRO A 83 14.55 -3.49 3.26
N LEU A 84 15.47 -2.63 3.69
CA LEU A 84 15.85 -1.41 3.00
C LEU A 84 17.29 -1.50 2.48
N VAL A 85 17.56 -0.86 1.34
CA VAL A 85 18.92 -0.63 0.84
C VAL A 85 19.49 0.57 1.57
N ASN A 86 20.55 0.36 2.36
CA ASN A 86 21.24 1.42 3.11
C ASN A 86 20.30 2.30 3.96
N GLY A 87 19.19 1.73 4.46
CA GLY A 87 18.19 2.46 5.26
C GLY A 87 17.39 3.51 4.49
N LYS A 88 17.31 3.42 3.15
CA LYS A 88 16.56 4.35 2.30
C LYS A 88 15.51 3.63 1.46
N GLU A 89 15.83 3.25 0.22
CA GLU A 89 14.85 2.63 -0.65
C GLU A 89 14.48 1.21 -0.20
N CYS A 90 13.22 0.82 -0.42
CA CYS A 90 12.82 -0.58 -0.24
C CYS A 90 13.67 -1.49 -1.14
N ALA A 91 14.16 -2.61 -0.60
CA ALA A 91 15.00 -3.55 -1.36
C ALA A 91 14.28 -4.16 -2.58
N TYR A 92 12.94 -4.12 -2.58
CA TYR A 92 12.11 -4.57 -3.70
C TYR A 92 11.83 -3.49 -4.74
N THR A 93 12.45 -2.30 -4.63
CA THR A 93 12.25 -1.22 -5.59
C THR A 93 12.97 -1.51 -6.91
N VAL A 94 12.27 -1.26 -8.01
CA VAL A 94 12.83 -1.25 -9.37
C VAL A 94 12.65 0.14 -9.96
N PHE A 95 13.50 0.51 -10.90
CA PHE A 95 13.45 1.83 -11.55
C PHE A 95 13.19 1.67 -13.03
N ASP A 96 12.25 2.46 -13.55
CA ASP A 96 12.08 2.62 -14.99
C ASP A 96 13.22 3.46 -15.59
N ALA A 97 13.30 3.49 -16.93
CA ALA A 97 14.32 4.24 -17.66
C ALA A 97 14.32 5.75 -17.36
N ASP A 98 13.17 6.32 -16.95
CA ASP A 98 13.02 7.72 -16.59
C ASP A 98 13.29 8.00 -15.09
N GLY A 99 13.74 6.99 -14.34
CA GLY A 99 14.02 7.07 -12.91
C GLY A 99 12.79 6.90 -12.00
N THR A 100 11.61 6.62 -12.54
CA THR A 100 10.41 6.36 -11.71
C THR A 100 10.57 5.08 -10.91
N ALA A 101 10.49 5.18 -9.58
CA ALA A 101 10.52 4.04 -8.67
C ALA A 101 9.19 3.28 -8.71
N LYS A 102 9.27 1.95 -8.79
CA LYS A 102 8.14 1.02 -8.78
C LYS A 102 8.43 -0.17 -7.89
N CYS A 103 7.39 -0.88 -7.48
CA CYS A 103 7.54 -2.11 -6.70
C CYS A 103 7.84 -3.30 -7.63
N GLY A 104 8.97 -3.97 -7.44
CA GLY A 104 9.37 -5.18 -8.16
C GLY A 104 8.45 -6.37 -7.91
N LEU A 105 7.85 -6.45 -6.71
CA LEU A 105 6.82 -7.47 -6.39
C LEU A 105 5.59 -7.28 -7.28
N GLU A 106 5.09 -6.04 -7.35
CA GLU A 106 3.91 -5.70 -8.16
C GLU A 106 4.19 -5.88 -9.66
N LYS A 107 5.41 -5.55 -10.09
CA LYS A 107 5.87 -5.82 -11.46
C LYS A 107 5.84 -7.32 -11.78
N ALA A 108 6.39 -8.17 -10.90
CA ALA A 108 6.40 -9.62 -11.10
C ALA A 108 4.97 -10.18 -11.22
N HIS A 109 4.04 -9.66 -10.44
CA HIS A 109 2.63 -10.04 -10.51
C HIS A 109 1.96 -9.62 -11.83
N PHE A 110 2.15 -8.37 -12.27
CA PHE A 110 1.61 -7.92 -13.55
C PHE A 110 2.22 -8.63 -14.76
N GLU A 111 3.46 -9.12 -14.64
CA GLU A 111 4.10 -9.99 -15.64
C GLU A 111 3.63 -11.46 -15.54
N GLY A 112 2.70 -11.79 -14.64
CA GLY A 112 2.15 -13.14 -14.47
C GLY A 112 3.12 -14.14 -13.84
N LYS A 113 4.25 -13.67 -13.27
CA LYS A 113 5.28 -14.54 -12.68
C LYS A 113 4.94 -15.00 -11.27
N THR A 114 4.04 -14.30 -10.58
CA THR A 114 3.56 -14.68 -9.25
C THR A 114 2.10 -14.28 -9.07
N GLN A 115 1.36 -15.08 -8.30
CA GLN A 115 -0.02 -14.75 -7.92
C GLN A 115 -0.08 -13.68 -6.81
N TRP A 116 0.99 -13.54 -6.02
CA TRP A 116 1.05 -12.56 -4.95
C TRP A 116 1.51 -11.20 -5.49
N ARG A 117 0.66 -10.17 -5.32
CA ARG A 117 0.88 -8.85 -5.91
C ARG A 117 1.99 -8.05 -5.23
N LYS A 118 1.76 -7.65 -3.99
CA LYS A 118 2.67 -6.85 -3.15
C LYS A 118 2.14 -6.84 -1.71
N PRO A 119 2.90 -6.31 -0.74
CA PRO A 119 2.42 -6.13 0.63
C PRO A 119 1.09 -5.35 0.63
N LEU A 120 0.12 -5.86 1.38
CA LEU A 120 -1.21 -5.28 1.47
C LEU A 120 -1.13 -3.85 2.03
N SER A 121 -0.21 -3.60 2.96
CA SER A 121 0.11 -2.28 3.50
C SER A 121 0.49 -1.25 2.40
N CYS A 122 1.25 -1.68 1.39
CA CYS A 122 1.60 -0.85 0.23
C CYS A 122 0.45 -0.73 -0.78
N HIS A 123 -0.37 -1.76 -0.94
CA HIS A 123 -1.50 -1.74 -1.86
C HIS A 123 -2.64 -0.87 -1.34
N LEU A 124 -2.86 -0.88 -0.04
CA LEU A 124 -3.92 -0.16 0.65
C LEU A 124 -3.63 1.33 0.84
N TYR A 125 -2.38 1.77 0.63
CA TYR A 125 -2.02 3.17 0.73
C TYR A 125 -2.85 4.05 -0.24
N PRO A 126 -3.43 5.18 0.19
CA PRO A 126 -3.11 5.94 1.41
C PRO A 126 -3.87 5.55 2.69
N ILE A 127 -4.66 4.47 2.69
CA ILE A 127 -5.27 3.96 3.92
C ILE A 127 -4.22 3.18 4.72
N ARG A 128 -4.15 3.45 6.02
CA ARG A 128 -3.39 2.68 7.00
C ARG A 128 -4.36 1.92 7.90
N ALA A 129 -4.19 0.60 7.91
CA ALA A 129 -4.91 -0.29 8.81
C ALA A 129 -4.16 -0.42 10.13
N LYS A 130 -4.90 -0.41 11.24
CA LYS A 130 -4.38 -0.69 12.58
C LYS A 130 -5.31 -1.66 13.27
N GLU A 131 -4.78 -2.81 13.68
CA GLU A 131 -5.53 -3.78 14.46
C GLU A 131 -5.72 -3.27 15.90
N LEU A 132 -6.97 -3.28 16.36
CA LEU A 132 -7.40 -3.06 17.73
C LEU A 132 -7.93 -4.38 18.28
N THR A 133 -8.27 -4.44 19.57
CA THR A 133 -8.75 -5.68 20.22
C THR A 133 -9.93 -6.33 19.50
N ASP A 134 -10.92 -5.53 19.09
CA ASP A 134 -12.18 -6.01 18.51
C ASP A 134 -12.44 -5.46 17.11
N PHE A 135 -11.56 -4.60 16.58
CA PHE A 135 -11.81 -3.86 15.35
C PHE A 135 -10.52 -3.60 14.55
N THR A 136 -10.65 -3.47 13.23
CA THR A 136 -9.58 -2.93 12.39
C THR A 136 -9.88 -1.46 12.07
N ALA A 137 -9.03 -0.55 12.54
CA ALA A 137 -9.16 0.88 12.24
C ALA A 137 -8.51 1.23 10.90
N LEU A 138 -9.27 1.87 10.01
CA LEU A 138 -8.84 2.31 8.68
C LEU A 138 -8.76 3.83 8.63
N ASN A 139 -7.55 4.36 8.54
CA ASN A 139 -7.30 5.80 8.59
C ASN A 139 -6.61 6.29 7.32
N TYR A 140 -7.09 7.40 6.77
CA TYR A 140 -6.39 8.08 5.68
C TYR A 140 -5.09 8.73 6.18
N HIS A 141 -3.95 8.34 5.62
CA HIS A 141 -2.66 8.92 5.93
C HIS A 141 -2.31 10.06 4.95
N ARG A 142 -2.13 11.27 5.50
CA ARG A 142 -1.74 12.46 4.73
C ARG A 142 -0.22 12.63 4.76
N TRP A 143 0.46 12.19 3.71
CA TRP A 143 1.90 12.41 3.54
C TRP A 143 2.17 13.55 2.55
N PRO A 144 2.98 14.57 2.90
CA PRO A 144 3.37 15.65 1.99
C PRO A 144 3.83 15.23 0.58
N ILE A 145 4.52 14.10 0.42
CA ILE A 145 4.97 13.61 -0.90
C ILE A 145 3.79 13.28 -1.85
N CYS A 146 2.58 13.15 -1.31
CA CYS A 146 1.36 12.80 -2.05
C CYS A 146 0.50 14.02 -2.37
N GLU A 147 1.02 15.25 -2.27
CA GLU A 147 0.25 16.46 -2.58
C GLU A 147 -0.34 16.43 -4.00
N ALA A 148 0.47 16.05 -5.00
CA ALA A 148 0.00 15.89 -6.38
C ALA A 148 -1.17 14.90 -6.48
N ALA A 149 -1.10 13.78 -5.76
CA ALA A 149 -2.15 12.77 -5.77
C ALA A 149 -3.47 13.27 -5.17
N ARG A 150 -3.41 14.15 -4.15
CA ARG A 150 -4.60 14.79 -3.58
C ARG A 150 -5.25 15.77 -4.55
N LEU A 151 -4.43 16.58 -5.23
CA LEU A 151 -4.91 17.52 -6.25
C LEU A 151 -5.54 16.77 -7.44
N CYS A 152 -4.89 15.71 -7.94
CA CYS A 152 -5.43 14.86 -9.00
C CYS A 152 -6.73 14.17 -8.57
N GLY A 153 -6.78 13.61 -7.36
CA GLY A 153 -7.99 13.01 -6.81
C GLY A 153 -9.15 14.00 -6.74
N LYS A 154 -8.90 15.22 -6.24
CA LYS A 154 -9.91 16.29 -6.15
C LYS A 154 -10.41 16.71 -7.53
N ALA A 155 -9.52 16.86 -8.51
CA ALA A 155 -9.88 17.19 -9.89
C ALA A 155 -10.73 16.09 -10.53
N GLY A 156 -10.38 14.82 -10.28
CA GLY A 156 -11.10 13.65 -10.79
C GLY A 156 -12.34 13.24 -9.98
N LYS A 157 -12.58 13.88 -8.82
CA LYS A 157 -13.62 13.48 -7.86
C LYS A 157 -13.52 12.00 -7.43
N VAL A 158 -12.30 11.48 -7.31
CA VAL A 158 -12.03 10.11 -6.85
C VAL A 158 -11.82 10.13 -5.34
N SER A 159 -12.70 9.49 -4.58
CA SER A 159 -12.57 9.38 -3.12
C SER A 159 -11.41 8.47 -2.73
N VAL A 160 -10.91 8.62 -1.49
CA VAL A 160 -9.90 7.68 -0.94
C VAL A 160 -10.46 6.25 -0.95
N LEU A 161 -11.72 6.04 -0.56
CA LEU A 161 -12.39 4.74 -0.64
C LEU A 161 -12.32 4.15 -2.05
N ASP A 162 -12.72 4.91 -3.06
CA ASP A 162 -12.80 4.43 -4.45
C ASP A 162 -11.41 4.15 -5.03
N PHE A 163 -10.43 4.99 -4.70
CA PHE A 163 -9.05 4.77 -5.12
C PHE A 163 -8.48 3.46 -4.54
N CYS A 164 -8.81 3.15 -3.29
CA CYS A 164 -8.34 1.95 -2.60
C CYS A 164 -9.20 0.71 -2.87
N LYS A 165 -10.18 0.75 -3.79
CA LYS A 165 -11.13 -0.34 -4.06
C LYS A 165 -10.49 -1.72 -4.12
N ASP A 166 -9.52 -1.92 -5.02
CA ASP A 166 -8.91 -3.24 -5.23
C ASP A 166 -8.18 -3.75 -4.00
N ALA A 167 -7.58 -2.85 -3.21
CA ALA A 167 -6.89 -3.22 -1.98
C ALA A 167 -7.86 -3.55 -0.86
N LEU A 168 -8.96 -2.80 -0.75
CA LEU A 168 -10.02 -3.02 0.22
C LEU A 168 -10.78 -4.32 -0.07
N ILE A 169 -11.10 -4.60 -1.34
CA ILE A 169 -11.69 -5.88 -1.75
C ILE A 169 -10.72 -7.03 -1.46
N ARG A 170 -9.42 -6.88 -1.75
CA ARG A 170 -8.42 -7.88 -1.40
C ARG A 170 -8.35 -8.15 0.12
N MET A 171 -8.58 -7.13 0.94
CA MET A 171 -8.49 -7.24 2.40
C MET A 171 -9.78 -7.77 3.04
N PHE A 172 -10.95 -7.29 2.61
CA PHE A 172 -12.23 -7.51 3.28
C PHE A 172 -13.30 -8.20 2.41
N GLY A 173 -13.04 -8.37 1.12
CA GLY A 173 -13.96 -8.97 0.16
C GLY A 173 -14.94 -7.99 -0.48
N ASP A 174 -15.59 -8.43 -1.56
CA ASP A 174 -16.52 -7.61 -2.35
C ASP A 174 -17.72 -7.12 -1.52
N SER A 175 -18.33 -7.99 -0.71
CA SER A 175 -19.50 -7.64 0.10
C SER A 175 -19.23 -6.51 1.10
N TRP A 176 -18.04 -6.50 1.71
CA TRP A 176 -17.64 -5.40 2.59
C TRP A 176 -17.48 -4.08 1.82
N TYR A 177 -16.89 -4.14 0.62
CA TYR A 177 -16.70 -2.95 -0.20
C TYR A 177 -18.03 -2.36 -0.69
N GLU A 178 -18.99 -3.22 -1.06
CA GLU A 178 -20.35 -2.80 -1.41
C GLU A 178 -21.04 -2.08 -0.24
N GLU A 179 -20.92 -2.61 0.99
CA GLU A 179 -21.43 -1.96 2.20
C GLU A 179 -20.75 -0.61 2.45
N ALA A 180 -19.43 -0.52 2.24
CA ALA A 180 -18.67 0.71 2.36
C ALA A 180 -19.09 1.78 1.35
N GLN A 181 -19.39 1.40 0.11
CA GLN A 181 -19.91 2.33 -0.89
C GLN A 181 -21.31 2.84 -0.52
N GLN A 182 -22.20 1.98 -0.02
CA GLN A 182 -23.52 2.40 0.48
C GLN A 182 -23.39 3.38 1.66
N ALA A 183 -22.51 3.07 2.62
CA ALA A 183 -22.22 3.94 3.75
C ALA A 183 -21.66 5.30 3.29
N GLN A 184 -20.78 5.32 2.28
CA GLN A 184 -20.25 6.55 1.70
C GLN A 184 -21.37 7.40 1.06
N THR A 185 -22.30 6.79 0.32
CA THR A 185 -23.43 7.52 -0.28
C THR A 185 -24.29 8.18 0.80
N LEU A 186 -24.70 7.42 1.81
CA LEU A 186 -25.51 7.94 2.92
C LEU A 186 -24.79 9.04 3.71
N TRP A 187 -23.48 8.86 3.95
CA TRP A 187 -22.65 9.86 4.59
C TRP A 187 -22.67 11.19 3.82
N ARG A 188 -22.48 11.15 2.50
CA ARG A 188 -22.46 12.35 1.66
C ARG A 188 -23.82 13.04 1.56
N GLU A 189 -24.91 12.27 1.51
CA GLU A 189 -26.27 12.81 1.52
C GLU A 189 -26.60 13.51 2.85
N ALA A 190 -26.07 13.03 3.97
CA ALA A 190 -26.26 13.67 5.27
C ALA A 190 -25.49 15.00 5.42
N GLN A 191 -24.50 15.25 4.57
CA GLN A 191 -23.67 16.47 4.57
C GLN A 191 -24.18 17.54 3.60
N SER A 192 -25.16 17.21 2.73
CA SER A 192 -25.77 18.11 1.75
C SER A 192 -27.01 18.82 2.28
#